data_AF-A0A7Y1GFR9-F1
#
_entry.id   AF-A0A7Y1GFR9-F1
#
_cell.length_a   1.000
_cell.length_b   1.000
_cell.length_c   1.000
_cell.angle_alpha   90.00
_cell.angle_beta   90.00
_cell.angle_gamma   90.00
#
_symmetry.space_group_name_H-M   'P 1'
#
loop_
_entity.id
_entity.type
_entity.pdbx_description
1 polymer ?
#
loop_
_entity_poly.entity_id
_entity_poly.type
_entity_poly.pdbx_seq_one_letter_code
_entity_poly.pdbx_strand_id
1 'polypeptide(L)'
;MLQVLAHPLETIRVSRDDLYRSWQELNSADDRQVDIISLGNPHFSLDEFKRLAQLCAGQRKHPQVSIMVTCGRTVFEQAEAAGAIDVLAAFGVAFMTDTCWCMIEKPLLKPNARSLMTNSGKYAHYGPGISGLGIHYAGLATCAETARTGLAPAAAPAWIRP
;
A
#
# COMPACT_ATOMS: atom_id res chain seq x y z
N MET A 1 -44.99 12.99 -1.99
CA MET A 1 -44.29 12.64 -3.25
C MET A 1 -43.02 13.48 -3.31
N LEU A 2 -41.88 12.94 -2.90
CA LEU A 2 -40.61 13.68 -2.86
C LEU A 2 -40.02 13.71 -4.28
N GLN A 3 -40.12 14.87 -4.94
CA GLN A 3 -39.38 15.16 -6.17
C GLN A 3 -37.91 15.33 -5.81
N VAL A 4 -37.11 14.29 -6.06
CA VAL A 4 -35.66 14.46 -6.20
C VAL A 4 -35.44 15.26 -7.48
N LEU A 5 -35.15 16.54 -7.34
CA LEU A 5 -34.81 17.43 -8.46
C LEU A 5 -33.55 16.87 -9.12
N ALA A 6 -33.69 16.40 -10.35
CA ALA A 6 -32.60 15.95 -11.21
C ALA A 6 -31.72 17.15 -11.58
N HIS A 7 -30.75 17.47 -10.73
CA HIS A 7 -29.70 18.42 -11.07
C HIS A 7 -28.74 17.74 -12.04
N PRO A 8 -28.27 18.45 -13.09
CA PRO A 8 -27.23 17.91 -13.96
C PRO A 8 -26.00 17.58 -13.10
N LEU A 9 -25.47 16.37 -13.26
CA LEU A 9 -24.27 15.95 -12.55
C LEU A 9 -23.06 16.75 -13.08
N GLU A 10 -22.24 17.22 -12.15
CA GLU A 10 -20.96 17.83 -12.50
C GLU A 10 -20.11 16.81 -13.28
N THR A 11 -19.55 17.23 -14.41
CA THR A 11 -18.62 16.42 -15.21
C THR A 11 -17.24 17.05 -15.13
N ILE A 12 -16.28 16.29 -14.61
CA ILE A 12 -14.88 16.70 -14.48
C ILE A 12 -14.05 15.90 -15.50
N ARG A 13 -13.22 16.60 -16.27
CA ARG A 13 -12.25 15.96 -17.17
C ARG A 13 -10.97 15.68 -16.40
N VAL A 14 -10.58 14.41 -16.32
CA VAL A 14 -9.31 13.98 -15.72
C VAL A 14 -8.28 13.75 -16.82
N SER A 15 -7.16 14.47 -16.75
CA SER A 15 -6.01 14.34 -17.65
C SER A 15 -4.91 13.48 -17.04
N ARG A 16 -3.89 13.12 -17.84
CA ARG A 16 -2.70 12.43 -17.33
C ARG A 16 -1.90 13.32 -16.37
N ASP A 17 -1.85 14.62 -16.63
CA ASP A 17 -1.18 15.59 -15.78
C ASP A 17 -1.83 15.67 -14.39
N ASP A 18 -3.16 15.53 -14.32
CA ASP A 18 -3.88 15.47 -13.05
C ASP A 18 -3.44 14.23 -12.24
N LEU A 19 -3.32 13.07 -12.91
CA LEU A 19 -2.84 11.84 -12.27
C LEU A 19 -1.38 11.95 -11.82
N TYR A 20 -0.53 12.61 -12.62
CA TYR A 20 0.87 12.85 -12.25
C TYR A 20 0.98 13.74 -11.02
N ARG A 21 0.22 14.84 -10.98
CA ARG A 21 0.18 15.76 -9.82
C ARG A 21 -0.33 15.06 -8.57
N SER A 22 -1.43 14.32 -8.67
CA SER A 22 -1.93 13.53 -7.53
C SER A 22 -0.91 12.48 -7.06
N TRP A 23 -0.18 11.84 -7.97
CA TRP A 23 0.89 10.93 -7.57
C TRP A 23 2.02 11.66 -6.82
N GLN A 24 2.43 12.84 -7.27
CA GLN A 24 3.45 13.66 -6.58
C GLN A 24 2.98 14.07 -5.17
N GLU A 25 1.73 14.47 -5.02
CA GLU A 25 1.15 14.84 -3.72
C GLU A 25 1.11 13.66 -2.74
N LEU A 26 0.83 12.45 -3.22
CA LEU A 26 0.77 11.23 -2.40
C LEU A 26 2.15 10.62 -2.11
N ASN A 27 3.20 11.03 -2.82
CA ASN A 27 4.53 10.43 -2.76
C ASN A 27 5.54 11.42 -2.16
N SER A 28 5.44 11.62 -0.85
CA SER A 28 6.13 12.66 -0.07
C SER A 28 7.53 12.31 0.45
N ALA A 29 8.04 11.10 0.23
CA ALA A 29 9.38 10.72 0.67
C ALA A 29 10.50 11.36 -0.17
N ASP A 30 11.53 11.87 0.50
CA ASP A 30 12.66 12.60 -0.11
C ASP A 30 13.81 11.69 -0.60
N ASP A 31 13.82 10.42 -0.17
CA ASP A 31 14.81 9.43 -0.60
C ASP A 31 14.12 8.16 -1.09
N ARG A 32 14.86 7.26 -1.75
CA ARG A 32 14.31 6.03 -2.32
C ARG A 32 14.31 4.85 -1.36
N GLN A 33 14.96 4.96 -0.20
CA GLN A 33 15.07 3.85 0.73
C GLN A 33 13.69 3.60 1.32
N VAL A 34 13.26 2.35 1.36
CA VAL A 34 12.00 1.96 2.00
C VAL A 34 12.29 1.13 3.23
N ASP A 35 11.74 1.56 4.37
CA ASP A 35 11.89 0.86 5.63
C ASP A 35 10.71 -0.05 5.94
N ILE A 36 9.51 0.44 5.65
CA ILE A 36 8.24 -0.21 5.97
C ILE A 36 7.36 -0.25 4.73
N ILE A 37 6.67 -1.35 4.51
CA ILE A 37 5.61 -1.48 3.51
C ILE A 37 4.32 -1.85 4.23
N SER A 38 3.30 -1.01 4.11
CA SER A 38 1.99 -1.22 4.70
C SER A 38 0.92 -1.35 3.61
N LEU A 39 0.29 -2.52 3.56
CA LEU A 39 -0.71 -2.87 2.56
C LEU A 39 -2.07 -3.13 3.21
N GLY A 40 -3.14 -2.74 2.52
CA GLY A 40 -4.51 -3.00 3.00
C GLY A 40 -5.00 -1.97 4.02
N ASN A 41 -4.77 -0.68 3.79
CA ASN A 41 -5.19 0.40 4.70
C ASN A 41 -6.56 0.98 4.28
N PRO A 42 -7.72 0.36 4.60
CA PRO A 42 -7.97 -0.41 5.84
C PRO A 42 -8.25 -1.93 5.67
N HIS A 43 -8.51 -2.44 4.46
CA HIS A 43 -8.74 -3.87 4.23
C HIS A 43 -8.11 -4.35 2.93
N PHE A 44 -7.16 -5.28 3.03
CA PHE A 44 -6.65 -6.04 1.90
C PHE A 44 -7.67 -7.11 1.47
N SER A 45 -7.97 -7.18 0.18
CA SER A 45 -8.93 -8.12 -0.40
C SER A 45 -8.31 -9.50 -0.69
N LEU A 46 -9.15 -10.52 -0.87
CA LEU A 46 -8.70 -11.87 -1.24
C LEU A 46 -7.94 -11.88 -2.58
N ASP A 47 -8.38 -11.07 -3.56
CA ASP A 47 -7.71 -11.00 -4.86
C ASP A 47 -6.35 -10.29 -4.76
N GLU A 48 -6.22 -9.29 -3.88
CA GLU A 48 -4.92 -8.71 -3.56
C GLU A 48 -3.99 -9.72 -2.85
N PHE A 49 -4.52 -10.57 -1.96
CA PHE A 49 -3.75 -11.67 -1.36
C PHE A 49 -3.22 -12.64 -2.43
N LYS A 50 -4.10 -13.14 -3.31
CA LYS A 50 -3.71 -14.02 -4.42
C LYS A 50 -2.66 -13.35 -5.30
N ARG A 51 -2.86 -12.07 -5.63
CA ARG A 51 -1.95 -11.33 -6.49
C ARG A 51 -0.59 -11.12 -5.83
N LEU A 52 -0.56 -10.72 -4.55
CA LEU A 52 0.69 -10.56 -3.82
C LEU A 52 1.43 -11.89 -3.68
N ALA A 53 0.72 -12.99 -3.40
CA ALA A 53 1.30 -14.32 -3.30
C ALA A 53 1.99 -14.74 -4.61
N GLN A 54 1.34 -14.49 -5.76
CA GLN A 54 1.95 -14.72 -7.07
C GLN A 54 3.23 -13.90 -7.28
N LEU A 55 3.23 -12.62 -6.87
CA LEU A 55 4.38 -11.73 -7.00
C LEU A 55 5.55 -12.12 -6.07
N CYS A 56 5.24 -12.74 -4.92
CA CYS A 56 6.21 -13.09 -3.88
C CYS A 56 6.68 -14.55 -3.93
N ALA A 57 6.04 -15.42 -4.73
CA ALA A 57 6.32 -16.86 -4.76
C ALA A 57 7.79 -17.17 -5.06
N GLY A 58 8.41 -17.97 -4.20
CA GLY A 58 9.83 -18.37 -4.34
C GLY A 58 10.85 -17.26 -4.04
N GLN A 59 10.40 -16.07 -3.63
CA GLN A 59 11.27 -14.93 -3.32
C GLN A 59 11.40 -14.72 -1.81
N ARG A 60 12.23 -13.75 -1.42
CA ARG A 60 12.36 -13.26 -0.05
C ARG A 60 12.43 -11.73 -0.05
N LYS A 61 11.84 -11.10 0.96
CA LYS A 61 12.00 -9.66 1.18
C LYS A 61 13.45 -9.30 1.53
N HIS A 62 13.82 -8.05 1.27
CA HIS A 62 15.04 -7.45 1.75
C HIS A 62 15.09 -7.50 3.29
N PRO A 63 16.23 -7.86 3.91
CA PRO A 63 16.31 -8.07 5.36
C PRO A 63 15.99 -6.81 6.18
N GLN A 64 16.25 -5.63 5.62
CA GLN A 64 15.99 -4.35 6.29
C GLN A 64 14.59 -3.78 6.04
N VAL A 65 13.76 -4.43 5.22
CA VAL A 65 12.38 -4.00 4.95
C VAL A 65 11.42 -4.80 5.83
N SER A 66 10.51 -4.11 6.51
CA SER A 66 9.34 -4.71 7.15
C SER A 66 8.13 -4.59 6.23
N ILE A 67 7.39 -5.67 5.99
CA ILE A 67 6.16 -5.64 5.20
C ILE A 67 5.01 -6.23 6.00
N MET A 68 3.89 -5.51 6.06
CA MET A 68 2.69 -5.86 6.81
C MET A 68 1.46 -5.72 5.94
N VAL A 69 0.55 -6.68 6.05
CA VAL A 69 -0.79 -6.64 5.46
C VAL A 69 -1.83 -6.55 6.57
N THR A 70 -2.70 -5.54 6.50
CA THR A 70 -3.89 -5.44 7.36
C THR A 70 -5.14 -5.89 6.61
N CYS A 71 -5.94 -6.77 7.24
CA CYS A 71 -7.14 -7.33 6.62
C CYS A 71 -8.23 -7.67 7.65
N GLY A 72 -9.42 -8.05 7.19
CA GLY A 72 -10.46 -8.62 8.06
C GLY A 72 -10.27 -10.12 8.27
N ARG A 73 -10.69 -10.65 9.42
CA ARG A 73 -10.60 -12.09 9.77
C ARG A 73 -11.10 -13.02 8.67
N THR A 74 -12.30 -12.76 8.15
CA THR A 74 -12.90 -13.59 7.09
C THR A 74 -12.04 -13.62 5.82
N VAL A 75 -11.41 -12.51 5.44
CA VAL A 75 -10.53 -12.48 4.26
C VAL A 75 -9.23 -13.21 4.54
N PHE A 76 -8.70 -13.11 5.76
CA PHE A 76 -7.52 -13.86 6.18
C PHE A 76 -7.77 -15.37 6.08
N GLU A 77 -8.88 -15.88 6.63
CA GLU A 77 -9.26 -17.30 6.56
C GLU A 77 -9.43 -17.78 5.11
N GLN A 78 -10.04 -16.96 4.26
CA GLN A 78 -10.17 -17.27 2.83
C GLN A 78 -8.81 -17.31 2.12
N ALA A 79 -7.89 -16.40 2.46
CA ALA A 79 -6.55 -16.36 1.90
C ALA A 79 -5.71 -17.55 2.39
N GLU A 80 -5.89 -17.97 3.63
CA GLU A 80 -5.26 -19.16 4.22
C GLU A 80 -5.74 -20.42 3.52
N ALA A 81 -7.06 -20.60 3.37
CA ALA A 81 -7.64 -21.72 2.63
C ALA A 81 -7.19 -21.77 1.16
N ALA A 82 -6.85 -20.61 0.57
CA ALA A 82 -6.31 -20.52 -0.78
C ALA A 82 -4.77 -20.74 -0.85
N GLY A 83 -4.10 -20.99 0.27
CA GLY A 83 -2.65 -21.18 0.36
C GLY A 83 -1.83 -19.89 0.19
N ALA A 84 -2.46 -18.72 0.15
CA ALA A 84 -1.77 -17.45 -0.05
C ALA A 84 -0.95 -17.04 1.19
N ILE A 85 -1.46 -17.33 2.39
CA ILE A 85 -0.79 -16.95 3.65
C ILE A 85 0.56 -17.65 3.77
N ASP A 86 0.66 -18.94 3.47
CA ASP A 86 1.93 -19.69 3.55
C ASP A 86 3.01 -19.12 2.63
N VAL A 87 2.64 -18.81 1.38
CA VAL A 87 3.55 -18.22 0.39
C VAL A 87 4.07 -16.86 0.87
N LEU A 88 3.17 -16.04 1.42
CA LEU A 88 3.49 -14.69 1.86
C LEU A 88 4.27 -14.68 3.18
N ALA A 89 3.95 -15.58 4.11
CA ALA A 89 4.72 -15.79 5.33
C ALA A 89 6.15 -16.25 4.99
N ALA A 90 6.31 -17.18 4.04
CA ALA A 90 7.62 -17.61 3.56
C ALA A 90 8.43 -16.47 2.92
N PHE A 91 7.77 -15.54 2.22
CA PHE A 91 8.41 -14.33 1.68
C PHE A 91 8.87 -13.37 2.78
N GLY A 92 8.19 -13.37 3.93
CA GLY A 92 8.46 -12.53 5.10
C GLY A 92 7.38 -11.47 5.38
N VAL A 93 6.17 -11.65 4.86
CA VAL A 93 5.01 -10.79 5.18
C VAL A 93 4.48 -11.10 6.57
N ALA A 94 4.26 -10.05 7.37
CA ALA A 94 3.49 -10.12 8.59
C ALA A 94 2.03 -9.75 8.32
N PHE A 95 1.12 -10.25 9.14
CA PHE A 95 -0.32 -10.01 9.01
C PHE A 95 -0.90 -9.49 10.30
N MET A 96 -1.91 -8.64 10.16
CA MET A 96 -2.69 -8.13 11.28
C MET A 96 -4.16 -8.09 10.89
N THR A 97 -5.02 -8.69 11.71
CA THR A 97 -6.47 -8.66 11.51
C THR A 97 -7.11 -7.62 12.42
N ASP A 98 -8.27 -7.11 12.01
CA ASP A 98 -9.17 -6.27 12.82
C ASP A 98 -8.60 -4.92 13.30
N THR A 99 -7.41 -4.56 12.83
CA THR A 99 -6.74 -3.31 13.17
C THR A 99 -6.28 -2.63 11.89
N CYS A 100 -6.65 -1.37 11.73
CA CYS A 100 -6.13 -0.53 10.65
C CYS A 100 -4.71 -0.08 11.02
N TRP A 101 -3.80 -0.06 10.05
CA TRP A 101 -2.43 0.42 10.25
C TRP A 101 -2.32 1.80 10.90
N CYS A 102 -3.29 2.70 10.67
CA CYS A 102 -3.29 4.03 11.29
C CYS A 102 -3.49 4.01 12.81
N MET A 103 -3.88 2.88 13.39
CA MET A 103 -4.02 2.68 14.84
C MET A 103 -2.76 2.05 15.47
N ILE A 104 -1.73 1.76 14.68
CA ILE A 104 -0.48 1.21 15.20
C ILE A 104 0.36 2.36 15.77
N GLU A 105 0.43 2.41 17.10
CA GLU A 105 1.24 3.39 17.84
C GLU A 105 2.72 2.97 17.90
N LYS A 106 3.59 3.90 18.27
CA LYS A 106 5.03 3.64 18.39
C LYS A 106 5.33 2.69 19.58
N PRO A 107 6.34 1.81 19.45
CA PRO A 107 7.23 1.69 18.30
C PRO A 107 6.59 0.90 17.16
N LEU A 108 6.60 1.51 15.97
CA LEU A 108 6.27 0.85 14.71
C LEU A 108 7.19 -0.36 14.51
N LEU A 109 6.87 -1.24 13.56
CA LEU A 109 7.64 -2.43 13.18
C LEU A 109 9.16 -2.21 13.02
N LYS A 110 9.60 -0.96 12.86
CA LYS A 110 11.00 -0.55 12.84
C LYS A 110 11.16 0.84 13.51
N PRO A 111 11.78 0.92 14.71
CA PRO A 111 11.88 2.17 15.49
C PRO A 111 12.60 3.32 14.76
N ASN A 112 13.59 2.99 13.91
CA ASN A 112 14.39 3.96 13.17
C ASN A 112 13.92 4.13 11.71
N ALA A 113 12.67 3.78 11.40
CA ALA A 113 12.13 3.99 10.07
C ALA A 113 12.06 5.48 9.75
N ARG A 114 12.39 5.82 8.50
CA ARG A 114 12.28 7.16 7.92
C ARG A 114 11.18 7.23 6.88
N SER A 115 10.90 6.12 6.21
CA SER A 115 9.92 6.08 5.12
C SER A 115 9.00 4.86 5.20
N LEU A 116 7.84 4.98 4.56
CA LEU A 116 6.85 3.92 4.42
C LEU A 116 6.30 3.90 3.01
N MET A 117 6.17 2.72 2.41
CA MET A 117 5.45 2.52 1.15
C MET A 117 4.06 1.94 1.38
N THR A 118 3.07 2.42 0.60
CA THR A 118 1.71 1.90 0.62
C THR A 118 1.06 1.88 -0.76
N ASN A 119 0.07 0.99 -0.92
CA ASN A 119 -0.84 0.97 -2.07
C ASN A 119 -2.18 1.68 -1.82
N SER A 120 -2.39 2.26 -0.62
CA SER A 120 -3.60 2.99 -0.27
C SER A 120 -3.43 4.49 -0.48
N GLY A 121 -4.14 5.07 -1.44
CA GLY A 121 -4.14 6.53 -1.65
C GLY A 121 -4.66 7.29 -0.44
N LYS A 122 -5.64 6.70 0.27
CA LYS A 122 -6.18 7.24 1.52
C LYS A 122 -5.10 7.36 2.59
N TYR A 123 -4.34 6.27 2.84
CA TYR A 123 -3.25 6.31 3.81
C TYR A 123 -2.10 7.20 3.32
N ALA A 124 -1.79 7.20 2.03
CA ALA A 124 -0.74 8.07 1.51
C ALA A 124 -1.02 9.57 1.75
N HIS A 125 -2.30 9.96 1.72
CA HIS A 125 -2.72 11.33 2.00
C HIS A 125 -2.53 11.74 3.47
N TYR A 126 -3.06 10.98 4.44
CA TYR A 126 -3.00 11.37 5.86
C TYR A 126 -1.81 10.78 6.64
N GLY A 127 -1.17 9.75 6.08
CA GLY A 127 -0.11 8.95 6.71
C GLY A 127 1.10 9.75 7.20
N PRO A 128 1.57 10.80 6.49
CA PRO A 128 2.65 11.66 6.99
C PRO A 128 2.30 12.29 8.34
N GLY A 129 1.07 12.79 8.50
CA GLY A 129 0.60 13.43 9.73
C GLY A 129 0.44 12.48 10.92
N ILE A 130 0.20 11.19 10.67
CA ILE A 130 0.05 10.17 11.73
C ILE A 130 1.39 9.54 12.10
N SER A 131 2.18 9.13 11.10
CA SER A 131 3.41 8.35 11.33
C SER A 131 4.66 9.20 11.51
N GLY A 132 4.67 10.41 10.93
CA GLY A 132 5.87 11.23 10.77
C GLY A 132 6.88 10.66 9.77
N LEU A 133 6.50 9.68 8.96
CA LEU A 133 7.35 9.06 7.93
C LEU A 133 7.09 9.68 6.56
N GLY A 134 8.13 9.75 5.72
CA GLY A 134 7.98 10.03 4.30
C GLY A 134 7.21 8.90 3.62
N ILE A 135 6.33 9.22 2.68
CA ILE A 135 5.48 8.21 2.02
C ILE A 135 5.93 7.93 0.59
N HIS A 136 6.00 6.65 0.26
CA HIS A 136 5.98 6.17 -1.11
C HIS A 136 4.60 5.63 -1.48
N TYR A 137 3.99 6.16 -2.55
CA TYR A 137 2.72 5.67 -3.07
C TYR A 137 2.92 4.90 -4.38
N ALA A 138 2.54 3.62 -4.39
CA ALA A 138 2.72 2.77 -5.56
C ALA A 138 1.70 1.63 -5.63
N GLY A 139 1.55 1.05 -6.82
CA GLY A 139 0.73 -0.15 -7.01
C GLY A 139 1.35 -1.41 -6.39
N LEU A 140 0.52 -2.44 -6.21
CA LEU A 140 0.89 -3.66 -5.48
C LEU A 140 2.14 -4.38 -6.02
N ALA A 141 2.31 -4.43 -7.35
CA ALA A 141 3.49 -5.03 -7.98
C ALA A 141 4.78 -4.29 -7.63
N THR A 142 4.73 -2.96 -7.60
CA THR A 142 5.86 -2.13 -7.19
C THR A 142 6.15 -2.29 -5.70
N CYS A 143 5.12 -2.42 -4.86
CA CYS A 143 5.31 -2.73 -3.44
C CYS A 143 6.03 -4.08 -3.25
N ALA A 144 5.64 -5.13 -3.98
CA ALA A 144 6.29 -6.44 -3.90
C ALA A 144 7.76 -6.38 -4.36
N GLU A 145 8.05 -5.68 -5.46
CA GLU A 145 9.42 -5.49 -5.93
C GLU A 145 10.26 -4.66 -4.95
N THR A 146 9.69 -3.60 -4.40
CA THR A 146 10.35 -2.77 -3.37
C THR A 146 10.58 -3.56 -2.09
N ALA A 147 9.69 -4.48 -1.74
CA ALA A 147 9.88 -5.38 -0.61
C ALA A 147 11.14 -6.24 -0.78
N ARG A 148 11.48 -6.60 -2.02
CA ARG A 148 12.66 -7.41 -2.38
C ARG A 148 13.95 -6.58 -2.48
N THR A 149 13.87 -5.36 -2.99
CA THR A 149 15.05 -4.51 -3.27
C THR A 149 15.37 -3.52 -2.16
N GLY A 150 14.39 -3.15 -1.33
CA GLY A 150 14.49 -2.06 -0.36
C GLY A 150 14.45 -0.66 -0.97
N LEU A 151 14.21 -0.54 -2.29
CA LEU A 151 14.28 0.73 -3.00
C LEU A 151 13.00 1.00 -3.80
N ALA A 152 12.38 2.15 -3.55
CA ALA A 152 11.29 2.65 -4.37
C ALA A 152 11.78 2.96 -5.80
N PRO A 153 10.88 2.97 -6.80
CA PRO A 153 11.22 3.42 -8.16
C PRO A 153 11.80 4.84 -8.18
N ALA A 154 12.71 5.11 -9.10
CA ALA A 154 13.33 6.43 -9.25
C ALA A 154 12.39 7.48 -9.87
N ALA A 155 11.26 7.05 -10.45
CA ALA A 155 10.32 7.92 -11.12
C ALA A 155 8.90 7.37 -11.01
N ALA A 156 7.92 8.24 -11.29
CA ALA A 156 6.52 7.85 -11.42
C ALA A 156 6.31 6.75 -12.49
N PRO A 157 5.21 6.00 -12.42
CA PRO A 157 4.84 5.02 -13.45
C PRO A 157 4.85 5.64 -14.85
N ALA A 158 5.39 4.91 -15.83
CA ALA A 158 5.61 5.43 -17.17
C ALA A 158 4.35 5.98 -17.86
N TRP A 159 3.18 5.46 -17.53
CA TRP A 159 1.91 5.82 -18.16
C TRP A 159 1.29 7.13 -17.64
N ILE A 160 1.79 7.67 -16.52
CA ILE A 160 1.40 9.00 -16.00
C ILE A 160 2.50 10.04 -16.13
N ARG A 161 3.70 9.68 -16.56
CA ARG A 161 4.75 10.68 -16.77
C ARG A 161 4.39 11.58 -17.95
N PRO A 162 4.63 12.90 -17.85
CA PRO A 162 4.49 13.83 -18.97
C PRO A 162 5.47 13.52 -20.11
#